data_AF-L8EV59-F1
#
_entry.id   AF-L8EV59-F1
#
_cell.length_a   1.000
_cell.length_b   1.000
_cell.length_c   1.000
_cell.angle_alpha   90.00
_cell.angle_beta   90.00
_cell.angle_gamma   90.00
#
_symmetry.space_group_name_H-M   'P 1'
#
loop_
_entity.id
_entity.type
_entity.pdbx_description
1 polymer ?
#
loop_
_entity_poly.entity_id
_entity_poly.type
_entity_poly.pdbx_seq_one_letter_code
_entity_poly.pdbx_strand_id
1 'polypeptide(L)'
;MADENLRERLREAAWTHEPDRARMLARVERGMTDSADAGTERRRPPRARSWPRIALAAAATTGALVAGGYAVTAAVRPPEPPGKVTTRPLPPAGPGERLPASPPAPPGGGMPRTEDGPLWSDGSVDPHSNAYWAQSNVTVQTKRPLTAFTVELRIARTGGVNDTGHWSTLPAADFTVSVGERDGALVYRWTLKAGRTVPAGRHVFAGQYNHAEGGRDAKDDVYTATAEGPGGPWRVRGAF
;
A
#
# COMPACT_ATOMS: atom_id res chain seq x y z
N MET A 1 41.87 7.44 0.55
CA MET A 1 42.53 8.77 0.52
C MET A 1 41.80 9.75 -0.40
N ALA A 2 41.38 9.36 -1.61
CA ALA A 2 40.63 10.24 -2.53
C ALA A 2 39.25 10.70 -1.98
N ASP A 3 38.51 9.81 -1.32
CA ASP A 3 37.17 10.13 -0.79
C ASP A 3 37.17 11.13 0.37
N GLU A 4 38.21 11.12 1.20
CA GLU A 4 38.32 12.05 2.33
C GLU A 4 38.60 13.47 1.83
N ASN A 5 39.47 13.60 0.83
CA ASN A 5 39.75 14.86 0.16
C ASN A 5 38.49 15.44 -0.52
N LEU A 6 37.67 14.59 -1.14
CA LEU A 6 36.39 15.03 -1.72
C LEU A 6 35.42 15.56 -0.66
N ARG A 7 35.31 14.89 0.49
CA ARG A 7 34.44 15.34 1.60
C ARG A 7 34.90 16.65 2.19
N GLU A 8 36.22 16.84 2.35
CA GLU A 8 36.79 18.10 2.82
C GLU A 8 36.50 19.24 1.85
N ARG A 9 36.71 19.02 0.54
CA ARG A 9 36.42 20.02 -0.50
C ARG A 9 34.94 20.37 -0.58
N LEU A 10 34.04 19.38 -0.45
CA LEU A 10 32.60 19.63 -0.40
C LEU A 10 32.19 20.40 0.86
N ARG A 11 32.81 20.09 2.00
CA ARG A 11 32.57 20.80 3.27
C ARG A 11 33.06 22.25 3.19
N GLU A 12 34.26 22.49 2.67
CA GLU A 12 34.82 23.83 2.45
C GLU A 12 33.95 24.64 1.49
N ALA A 13 33.57 24.06 0.34
CA ALA A 13 32.66 24.70 -0.61
C ALA A 13 31.30 25.04 0.01
N ALA A 14 30.78 24.20 0.90
CA ALA A 14 29.54 24.47 1.62
C ALA A 14 29.69 25.62 2.64
N TRP A 15 30.85 25.78 3.27
CA TRP A 15 31.13 26.89 4.20
C TRP A 15 31.28 28.24 3.49
N THR A 16 31.81 28.24 2.27
CA THR A 16 31.98 29.48 1.48
C THR A 16 30.70 29.86 0.72
N HIS A 17 29.77 28.93 0.53
CA HIS A 17 28.55 29.21 -0.21
C HIS A 17 27.60 30.11 0.59
N GLU A 18 27.45 31.36 0.16
CA GLU A 18 26.42 32.27 0.65
C GLU A 18 25.18 32.21 -0.26
N PRO A 19 24.04 31.67 0.21
CA PRO A 19 22.84 31.60 -0.59
C PRO A 19 22.28 32.99 -0.89
N ASP A 20 21.88 33.24 -2.14
CA ASP A 20 21.19 34.47 -2.55
C ASP A 20 19.79 34.53 -1.89
N ARG A 21 19.74 35.11 -0.69
CA ARG A 21 18.52 35.26 0.10
C ARG A 21 17.48 36.11 -0.61
N ALA A 22 17.90 37.13 -1.37
CA ALA A 22 16.98 37.99 -2.09
C ALA A 22 16.22 37.19 -3.15
N ARG A 23 16.92 36.34 -3.90
CA ARG A 23 16.28 35.46 -4.89
C ARG A 23 15.42 34.37 -4.26
N MET A 24 15.84 33.81 -3.12
CA MET A 24 15.02 32.82 -2.39
C MET A 24 13.71 33.44 -1.89
N LEU A 25 13.75 34.62 -1.28
CA LEU A 25 12.57 35.33 -0.80
C LEU A 25 11.65 35.74 -1.95
N ALA A 26 12.20 36.27 -3.05
CA ALA A 26 11.41 36.62 -4.23
C ALA A 26 10.69 35.41 -4.87
N ARG A 27 11.26 34.20 -4.73
CA ARG A 27 10.60 32.95 -5.15
C ARG A 27 9.46 32.58 -4.20
N VAL A 28 9.69 32.70 -2.89
CA VAL A 28 8.69 32.40 -1.85
C VAL A 28 7.50 33.34 -1.97
N GLU A 29 7.74 34.65 -2.06
CA GLU A 29 6.69 35.66 -2.23
C GLU A 29 5.84 35.38 -3.48
N ARG A 30 6.48 35.05 -4.60
CA ARG A 30 5.77 34.68 -5.83
C ARG A 30 4.90 33.43 -5.68
N GLY A 31 5.41 32.41 -4.98
CA GLY A 31 4.62 31.21 -4.67
C GLY A 31 3.46 31.49 -3.71
N MET A 32 3.63 32.43 -2.77
CA MET A 32 2.57 32.85 -1.85
C MET A 32 1.50 33.69 -2.56
N THR A 33 1.87 34.58 -3.48
CA THR A 33 0.91 35.34 -4.29
C THR A 33 0.12 34.43 -5.24
N ASP A 34 0.78 33.46 -5.88
CA ASP A 34 0.11 32.48 -6.74
C ASP A 34 -0.86 31.58 -5.95
N SER A 35 -0.55 31.30 -4.67
CA SER A 35 -1.41 30.52 -3.77
C SER A 35 -2.57 31.35 -3.20
N ALA A 36 -2.38 32.64 -2.96
CA ALA A 36 -3.43 33.57 -2.52
C ALA A 36 -4.43 33.85 -3.66
N ASP A 37 -3.95 33.91 -4.90
CA ASP A 37 -4.78 34.06 -6.11
C ASP A 37 -5.53 32.76 -6.50
N ALA A 38 -5.11 31.60 -5.99
CA ALA A 38 -5.77 30.32 -6.24
C ALA A 38 -7.07 30.12 -5.43
N GLY A 39 -7.33 30.98 -4.43
CA GLY A 39 -8.54 30.95 -3.59
C GLY A 39 -9.76 31.68 -4.18
N THR A 40 -9.61 32.35 -5.33
CA THR A 40 -10.73 33.01 -6.01
C THR A 40 -10.76 32.53 -7.45
N GLU A 41 -11.88 31.92 -7.85
CA GLU A 41 -12.17 31.40 -9.19
C GLU A 41 -11.43 32.14 -10.32
N ARG A 42 -10.48 31.46 -10.97
CA ARG A 42 -10.00 31.87 -12.30
C ARG A 42 -10.52 30.93 -13.37
N ARG A 43 -11.72 31.27 -13.81
CA ARG A 43 -12.23 31.02 -15.16
C ARG A 43 -11.16 31.46 -16.17
N ARG A 44 -10.46 30.52 -16.80
CA ARG A 44 -9.47 30.83 -17.85
C ARG A 44 -10.20 31.42 -19.08
N PRO A 45 -9.83 32.61 -19.60
CA PRO A 45 -10.27 33.03 -20.92
C PRO A 45 -9.48 32.26 -22.00
N PRO A 46 -10.11 31.83 -23.11
CA PRO A 46 -9.40 31.14 -24.17
C PRO A 46 -8.61 32.18 -25.00
N ARG A 47 -7.29 32.02 -25.08
CA ARG A 47 -6.49 32.71 -26.11
C ARG A 47 -6.46 31.85 -27.36
N ALA A 48 -7.15 32.33 -28.38
CA ALA A 48 -7.10 31.83 -29.74
C ALA A 48 -5.77 32.22 -30.42
N ARG A 49 -5.04 31.23 -30.93
CA ARG A 49 -4.36 31.29 -32.24
C ARG A 49 -3.91 29.90 -32.70
N SER A 50 -4.74 29.33 -33.57
CA SER A 50 -4.40 28.54 -34.77
C SER A 50 -3.31 27.47 -34.70
N TRP A 51 -3.73 26.21 -34.54
CA TRP A 51 -3.18 25.11 -35.32
C TRP A 51 -4.37 24.27 -35.82
N PRO A 52 -4.60 24.16 -37.14
CA PRO A 52 -5.86 23.64 -37.66
C PRO A 52 -5.82 22.12 -37.79
N ARG A 53 -6.94 21.47 -37.40
CA ARG A 53 -7.36 20.07 -37.69
C ARG A 53 -6.51 19.03 -36.93
N ILE A 54 -7.05 18.28 -35.96
CA ILE A 54 -8.13 17.29 -36.10
C ILE A 54 -9.08 17.36 -34.87
N ALA A 55 -10.29 17.87 -35.08
CA ALA A 55 -11.51 17.32 -34.48
C ALA A 55 -11.98 16.20 -35.43
N LEU A 56 -12.64 15.11 -35.07
CA LEU A 56 -13.82 14.91 -34.23
C LEU A 56 -14.03 13.36 -34.26
N ALA A 57 -14.52 12.70 -33.22
CA ALA A 57 -15.89 12.16 -33.26
C ALA A 57 -16.31 11.68 -31.87
N ALA A 58 -17.33 12.32 -31.33
CA ALA A 58 -18.20 11.75 -30.32
C ALA A 58 -19.49 11.25 -31.00
N ALA A 59 -20.07 10.22 -30.39
CA ALA A 59 -21.47 9.78 -30.44
C ALA A 59 -21.94 8.80 -31.53
N ALA A 60 -22.47 7.68 -31.01
CA ALA A 60 -23.64 6.91 -31.43
C ALA A 60 -23.49 5.84 -32.52
N THR A 61 -23.47 4.57 -32.10
CA THR A 61 -24.18 3.49 -32.77
C THR A 61 -25.07 2.75 -31.78
N THR A 62 -26.38 2.95 -31.94
CA THR A 62 -27.45 2.13 -31.36
C THR A 62 -27.82 1.04 -32.38
N GLY A 63 -28.09 -0.19 -31.94
CA GLY A 63 -28.91 -1.15 -32.71
C GLY A 63 -28.34 -2.56 -32.81
N ALA A 64 -29.06 -3.51 -32.21
CA ALA A 64 -28.75 -4.94 -32.07
C ALA A 64 -28.97 -5.79 -33.35
N LEU A 65 -28.40 -7.00 -33.37
CA LEU A 65 -28.93 -8.28 -33.91
C LEU A 65 -27.87 -9.38 -33.63
N VAL A 66 -28.06 -10.25 -32.63
CA VAL A 66 -28.64 -11.62 -32.71
C VAL A 66 -27.98 -12.52 -33.77
N ALA A 67 -27.08 -13.42 -33.33
CA ALA A 67 -27.02 -14.85 -33.70
C ALA A 67 -25.70 -15.52 -33.25
N GLY A 68 -25.82 -16.72 -32.65
CA GLY A 68 -24.73 -17.69 -32.42
C GLY A 68 -24.25 -17.74 -30.96
N GLY A 69 -24.58 -18.72 -30.12
CA GLY A 69 -25.11 -20.07 -30.35
C GLY A 69 -24.03 -21.13 -30.06
N TYR A 70 -24.14 -21.77 -28.88
CA TYR A 70 -23.53 -23.07 -28.47
C TYR A 70 -22.00 -23.10 -28.22
N ALA A 71 -21.44 -23.79 -27.21
CA ALA A 71 -21.98 -24.75 -26.25
C ALA A 71 -21.18 -24.73 -24.92
N VAL A 72 -21.90 -24.74 -23.79
CA VAL A 72 -21.39 -25.19 -22.48
C VAL A 72 -21.76 -26.67 -22.36
N THR A 73 -20.77 -27.55 -22.20
CA THR A 73 -21.03 -28.94 -21.81
C THR A 73 -20.51 -29.16 -20.39
N ALA A 74 -21.40 -28.94 -19.43
CA ALA A 74 -21.23 -29.44 -18.07
C ALA A 74 -21.65 -30.91 -18.07
N ALA A 75 -20.69 -31.80 -17.83
CA ALA A 75 -20.96 -33.22 -17.60
C ALA A 75 -21.62 -33.38 -16.22
N VAL A 76 -22.95 -33.42 -16.19
CA VAL A 76 -23.74 -33.87 -15.03
C VAL A 76 -24.34 -35.22 -15.39
N ARG A 77 -24.04 -36.24 -14.59
CA ARG A 77 -24.65 -37.57 -14.67
C ARG A 77 -25.64 -37.72 -13.51
N PRO A 78 -26.92 -38.09 -13.74
CA PRO A 78 -27.91 -38.31 -12.68
C PRO A 78 -27.79 -39.70 -12.02
N PRO A 79 -28.46 -39.94 -10.87
CA PRO A 79 -28.15 -40.98 -9.89
C PRO A 79 -29.02 -42.25 -9.99
N GLU A 80 -28.54 -43.38 -9.43
CA GLU A 80 -29.27 -44.49 -8.75
C GLU A 80 -28.34 -45.73 -8.56
N PRO A 81 -28.64 -46.76 -7.72
CA PRO A 81 -29.37 -46.85 -6.44
C PRO A 81 -28.50 -47.54 -5.32
N PRO A 82 -28.98 -47.77 -4.07
CA PRO A 82 -28.10 -48.09 -2.94
C PRO A 82 -27.75 -49.58 -2.82
N GLY A 83 -26.45 -49.89 -2.86
CA GLY A 83 -25.89 -51.20 -2.54
C GLY A 83 -25.43 -51.28 -1.08
N LYS A 84 -26.03 -52.19 -0.31
CA LYS A 84 -25.63 -52.58 1.05
C LYS A 84 -24.14 -52.93 1.12
N VAL A 85 -23.39 -52.32 2.04
CA VAL A 85 -22.18 -52.95 2.60
C VAL A 85 -22.20 -52.84 4.13
N THR A 86 -22.01 -54.00 4.70
CA THR A 86 -22.05 -54.48 6.08
C THR A 86 -21.36 -53.56 7.09
N THR A 87 -22.07 -53.31 8.19
CA THR A 87 -21.53 -52.76 9.44
C THR A 87 -20.43 -53.67 10.01
N ARG A 88 -19.27 -53.08 10.34
CA ARG A 88 -18.30 -53.71 11.24
C ARG A 88 -18.25 -52.88 12.54
N PRO A 89 -18.47 -53.45 13.73
CA PRO A 89 -18.50 -52.69 14.97
C PRO A 89 -17.13 -52.12 15.34
N LEU A 90 -17.16 -50.86 15.79
CA LEU A 90 -16.08 -50.13 16.44
C LEU A 90 -15.85 -50.72 17.85
N PRO A 91 -14.61 -51.01 18.29
CA PRO A 91 -14.36 -51.29 19.70
C PRO A 91 -14.45 -49.99 20.54
N PRO A 92 -14.94 -50.06 21.79
CA PRO A 92 -15.27 -48.89 22.60
C PRO A 92 -14.05 -48.10 23.07
N ALA A 93 -14.29 -46.79 23.24
CA ALA A 93 -13.34 -45.78 23.68
C ALA A 93 -12.71 -46.09 25.03
N GLY A 94 -11.37 -46.03 25.09
CA GLY A 94 -10.61 -45.89 26.32
C GLY A 94 -10.47 -44.41 26.73
N PRO A 95 -10.25 -44.10 28.01
CA PRO A 95 -10.28 -42.73 28.51
C PRO A 95 -8.92 -42.05 28.42
N GLY A 96 -8.91 -40.83 27.86
CA GLY A 96 -8.01 -39.74 28.25
C GLY A 96 -6.62 -39.73 27.64
N GLU A 97 -6.47 -39.01 26.52
CA GLU A 97 -5.24 -38.29 26.20
C GLU A 97 -5.60 -37.02 25.43
N ARG A 98 -5.43 -35.85 26.08
CA ARG A 98 -5.53 -34.55 25.41
C ARG A 98 -4.32 -34.43 24.49
N LEU A 99 -4.55 -34.59 23.18
CA LEU A 99 -3.57 -34.19 22.17
C LEU A 99 -3.31 -32.67 22.31
N PRO A 100 -2.06 -32.22 22.34
CA PRO A 100 -1.74 -30.80 22.42
C PRO A 100 -2.28 -30.08 21.19
N ALA A 101 -2.84 -28.89 21.41
CA ALA A 101 -3.32 -28.02 20.34
C ALA A 101 -2.23 -27.83 19.28
N SER A 102 -2.57 -28.06 18.01
CA SER A 102 -1.68 -27.78 16.88
C SER A 102 -1.14 -26.34 16.98
N PRO A 103 0.17 -26.12 16.78
CA PRO A 103 0.72 -24.77 16.76
C PRO A 103 0.05 -23.92 15.66
N PRO A 104 -0.06 -22.60 15.84
CA PRO A 104 -0.67 -21.73 14.84
C PRO A 104 0.11 -21.83 13.52
N ALA A 105 -0.64 -21.96 12.42
CA ALA A 105 -0.08 -22.03 11.08
C ALA A 105 0.82 -20.81 10.78
N PRO A 106 1.90 -20.97 9.99
CA PRO A 106 2.76 -19.86 9.59
C PRO A 106 1.94 -18.78 8.85
N PRO A 107 2.29 -17.49 8.97
CA PRO A 107 1.57 -16.43 8.27
C PRO A 107 1.92 -16.46 6.78
N GLY A 108 1.20 -17.27 6.01
CA GLY A 108 1.33 -17.35 4.56
C GLY A 108 0.00 -17.76 3.93
N GLY A 109 -0.56 -16.91 3.08
CA GLY A 109 -1.59 -17.33 2.12
C GLY A 109 -3.04 -17.21 2.54
N GLY A 110 -3.41 -16.25 3.39
CA GLY A 110 -4.82 -15.87 3.49
C GLY A 110 -5.20 -14.91 2.36
N MET A 111 -6.32 -15.13 1.66
CA MET A 111 -6.81 -14.21 0.61
C MET A 111 -6.82 -12.74 1.07
N PRO A 112 -6.57 -11.76 0.18
CA PRO A 112 -6.71 -10.35 0.52
C PRO A 112 -8.03 -10.07 1.25
N ARG A 113 -7.94 -9.31 2.34
CA ARG A 113 -9.10 -8.81 3.08
C ARG A 113 -8.83 -7.33 3.29
N THR A 114 -9.21 -6.53 2.31
CA THR A 114 -8.95 -5.10 2.30
C THR A 114 -9.91 -4.32 3.17
N GLU A 115 -11.04 -4.91 3.59
CA GLU A 115 -12.01 -4.30 4.50
C GLU A 115 -12.38 -5.24 5.65
N ASP A 116 -12.49 -4.68 6.85
CA ASP A 116 -12.96 -5.33 8.07
C ASP A 116 -13.62 -4.31 9.00
N GLY A 117 -14.96 -4.35 9.08
CA GLY A 117 -15.74 -3.40 9.88
C GLY A 117 -15.57 -1.94 9.42
N PRO A 118 -15.13 -1.01 10.29
CA PRO A 118 -14.90 0.39 9.92
C PRO A 118 -13.55 0.62 9.23
N LEU A 119 -12.70 -0.41 9.11
CA LEU A 119 -11.34 -0.33 8.61
C LEU A 119 -11.26 -0.83 7.16
N TRP A 120 -10.70 -0.01 6.28
CA TRP A 120 -10.38 -0.36 4.90
C TRP A 120 -8.90 -0.05 4.62
N SER A 121 -8.29 -0.76 3.66
CA SER A 121 -6.91 -0.54 3.24
C SER A 121 -6.67 -0.85 1.76
N ASP A 122 -5.60 -0.25 1.23
CA ASP A 122 -5.08 -0.49 -0.11
C ASP A 122 -3.56 -0.31 -0.16
N GLY A 123 -2.89 -1.07 -1.03
CA GLY A 123 -1.45 -1.00 -1.26
C GLY A 123 -1.16 -0.51 -2.68
N SER A 124 -0.22 0.42 -2.84
CA SER A 124 0.20 0.91 -4.16
C SER A 124 1.69 1.29 -4.18
N VAL A 125 2.35 1.06 -5.31
CA VAL A 125 3.67 1.63 -5.57
C VAL A 125 3.50 3.08 -6.03
N ASP A 126 4.29 3.99 -5.47
CA ASP A 126 4.21 5.42 -5.80
C ASP A 126 4.60 5.65 -7.26
N PRO A 127 3.78 6.37 -8.05
CA PRO A 127 4.05 6.60 -9.47
C PRO A 127 5.29 7.49 -9.73
N HIS A 128 5.83 8.15 -8.72
CA HIS A 128 7.09 8.92 -8.80
C HIS A 128 8.32 8.08 -8.42
N SER A 129 8.15 6.77 -8.24
CA SER A 129 9.26 5.81 -8.23
C SER A 129 10.05 5.87 -9.54
N ASN A 130 11.31 5.41 -9.52
CA ASN A 130 12.21 5.46 -10.67
C ASN A 130 13.01 4.16 -10.81
N ALA A 131 13.98 4.13 -11.73
CA ALA A 131 14.71 2.91 -12.06
C ALA A 131 15.58 2.36 -10.91
N TYR A 132 15.90 3.13 -9.87
CA TYR A 132 16.79 2.70 -8.78
C TYR A 132 16.14 2.77 -7.39
N TRP A 133 14.95 3.36 -7.30
CA TRP A 133 14.30 3.70 -6.05
C TRP A 133 12.79 3.63 -6.19
N ALA A 134 12.12 3.11 -5.17
CA ALA A 134 10.68 3.07 -5.11
C ALA A 134 10.14 3.38 -3.71
N GLN A 135 8.87 3.78 -3.69
CA GLN A 135 8.09 3.93 -2.47
C GLN A 135 6.83 3.08 -2.57
N SER A 136 6.57 2.31 -1.51
CA SER A 136 5.32 1.56 -1.35
C SER A 136 4.44 2.25 -0.32
N ASN A 137 3.21 2.59 -0.73
CA ASN A 137 2.20 3.28 0.08
C ASN A 137 1.13 2.30 0.56
N VAL A 138 0.92 2.22 1.87
CA VAL A 138 -0.27 1.60 2.48
C VAL A 138 -1.25 2.71 2.84
N THR A 139 -2.37 2.77 2.12
CA THR A 139 -3.48 3.65 2.46
C THR A 139 -4.43 2.92 3.41
N VAL A 140 -4.83 3.57 4.49
CA VAL A 140 -5.80 3.06 5.45
C VAL A 140 -6.91 4.09 5.63
N GLN A 141 -8.16 3.64 5.57
CA GLN A 141 -9.32 4.45 5.86
C GLN A 141 -10.02 3.85 7.09
N THR A 142 -10.30 4.66 8.10
CA THR A 142 -11.11 4.26 9.24
C THR A 142 -12.30 5.19 9.44
N LYS A 143 -13.49 4.63 9.69
CA LYS A 143 -14.71 5.39 10.00
C LYS A 143 -14.81 5.78 11.48
N ARG A 144 -13.93 5.26 12.33
CA ARG A 144 -13.93 5.47 13.79
C ARG A 144 -12.52 5.71 14.32
N PRO A 145 -12.36 6.44 15.44
CA PRO A 145 -11.07 6.52 16.10
C PRO A 145 -10.56 5.13 16.54
N LEU A 146 -9.26 4.90 16.43
CA LEU A 146 -8.59 3.65 16.82
C LEU A 146 -7.67 3.91 18.01
N THR A 147 -7.76 3.09 19.06
CA THR A 147 -6.99 3.22 20.30
C THR A 147 -5.73 2.35 20.34
N ALA A 148 -5.67 1.32 19.48
CA ALA A 148 -4.43 0.61 19.14
C ALA A 148 -4.38 0.44 17.62
N PHE A 149 -3.18 0.59 17.05
CA PHE A 149 -3.01 0.47 15.61
C PHE A 149 -1.59 0.05 15.25
N THR A 150 -1.47 -0.92 14.34
CA THR A 150 -0.19 -1.36 13.79
C THR A 150 -0.32 -1.54 12.29
N VAL A 151 0.65 -1.02 11.53
CA VAL A 151 0.84 -1.33 10.12
C VAL A 151 2.17 -2.04 9.97
N GLU A 152 2.18 -3.19 9.31
CA GLU A 152 3.38 -3.88 8.88
C GLU A 152 3.38 -3.95 7.34
N LEU A 153 4.38 -3.32 6.73
CA LEU A 153 4.67 -3.36 5.31
C LEU A 153 5.89 -4.24 5.08
N ARG A 154 5.77 -5.24 4.23
CA ARG A 154 6.83 -6.19 3.88
C ARG A 154 7.17 -6.04 2.41
N ILE A 155 8.39 -5.62 2.16
CA ILE A 155 8.97 -5.45 0.82
C ILE A 155 9.79 -6.71 0.54
N ALA A 156 9.35 -7.53 -0.40
CA ALA A 156 10.08 -8.70 -0.85
C ALA A 156 11.48 -8.30 -1.29
N ARG A 157 12.49 -9.07 -0.88
CA ARG A 157 13.87 -8.81 -1.29
C ARG A 157 14.07 -9.23 -2.74
N THR A 158 14.05 -8.24 -3.62
CA THR A 158 14.71 -8.30 -4.92
C THR A 158 16.12 -7.71 -4.79
N GLY A 159 16.96 -7.87 -5.82
CA GLY A 159 18.32 -7.32 -5.80
C GLY A 159 18.32 -5.83 -5.44
N GLY A 160 19.26 -5.39 -4.59
CA GLY A 160 19.42 -3.98 -4.23
C GLY A 160 18.40 -3.39 -3.25
N VAL A 161 17.41 -4.17 -2.78
CA VAL A 161 16.43 -3.70 -1.77
C VAL A 161 17.12 -3.30 -0.47
N ASN A 162 17.09 -2.00 -0.17
CA ASN A 162 17.65 -1.40 1.05
C ASN A 162 16.81 -0.20 1.48
N ASP A 163 16.65 -0.02 2.79
CA ASP A 163 15.91 1.13 3.35
C ASP A 163 16.52 2.47 2.95
N THR A 164 15.65 3.42 2.60
CA THR A 164 15.99 4.82 2.34
C THR A 164 15.12 5.80 3.12
N GLY A 165 14.17 5.30 3.92
CA GLY A 165 13.33 6.12 4.78
C GLY A 165 11.86 5.70 4.79
N HIS A 166 11.08 6.45 5.55
CA HIS A 166 9.64 6.22 5.71
C HIS A 166 8.93 7.51 6.15
N TRP A 167 7.63 7.58 5.90
CA TRP A 167 6.78 8.68 6.39
C TRP A 167 5.34 8.20 6.62
N SER A 168 4.55 8.98 7.35
CA SER A 168 3.10 8.78 7.48
C SER A 168 2.35 10.11 7.54
N THR A 169 1.07 10.12 7.19
CA THR A 169 0.21 11.32 7.34
C THR A 169 -0.10 11.65 8.80
N LEU A 170 0.02 10.67 9.69
CA LEU A 170 -0.17 10.85 11.13
C LEU A 170 1.10 11.38 11.80
N PRO A 171 1.00 12.08 12.96
CA PRO A 171 2.14 12.61 13.67
C PRO A 171 3.16 11.52 14.03
N ALA A 172 4.39 11.66 13.54
CA ALA A 172 5.45 10.67 13.79
C ALA A 172 5.70 10.41 15.29
N ALA A 173 5.49 11.42 16.14
CA ALA A 173 5.64 11.31 17.59
C ALA A 173 4.67 10.31 18.24
N ASP A 174 3.54 10.01 17.60
CA ASP A 174 2.53 9.08 18.12
C ASP A 174 2.87 7.60 17.85
N PHE A 175 3.90 7.33 17.04
CA PHE A 175 4.27 5.97 16.63
C PHE A 175 5.68 5.59 17.08
N THR A 176 5.84 4.31 17.39
CA THR A 176 7.14 3.64 17.39
C THR A 176 7.31 2.98 16.04
N VAL A 177 8.42 3.26 15.35
CA VAL A 177 8.72 2.70 14.02
C VAL A 177 9.94 1.80 14.12
N SER A 178 9.88 0.62 13.50
CA SER A 178 11.03 -0.26 13.31
C SER A 178 11.17 -0.63 11.84
N VAL A 179 12.40 -0.57 11.33
CA VAL A 179 12.75 -0.98 9.97
C VAL A 179 13.87 -2.00 10.04
N GLY A 180 13.76 -3.09 9.28
CA GLY A 180 14.83 -4.08 9.20
C GLY A 180 14.45 -5.33 8.42
N GLU A 181 15.45 -6.18 8.16
CA GLU A 181 15.24 -7.43 7.43
C GLU A 181 14.63 -8.51 8.33
N ARG A 182 13.54 -9.15 7.89
CA ARG A 182 12.88 -10.27 8.57
C ARG A 182 12.33 -11.24 7.52
N ASP A 183 12.63 -12.53 7.67
CA ASP A 183 12.14 -13.62 6.79
C ASP A 183 12.28 -13.32 5.28
N GLY A 184 13.43 -12.78 4.86
CA GLY A 184 13.68 -12.48 3.45
C GLY A 184 12.93 -11.26 2.90
N ALA A 185 12.41 -10.39 3.76
CA ALA A 185 11.78 -9.12 3.39
C ALA A 185 12.38 -7.95 4.17
N LEU A 186 12.40 -6.76 3.57
CA LEU A 186 12.59 -5.50 4.29
C LEU A 186 11.24 -5.11 4.91
N VAL A 187 11.18 -5.03 6.23
CA VAL A 187 9.93 -4.82 6.96
C VAL A 187 9.92 -3.45 7.63
N TYR A 188 8.89 -2.66 7.31
CA TYR A 188 8.54 -1.43 8.01
C TYR A 188 7.37 -1.71 8.93
N ARG A 189 7.48 -1.35 10.20
CA ARG A 189 6.40 -1.50 11.17
C ARG A 189 6.17 -0.23 11.96
N TRP A 190 4.97 0.32 11.85
CA TRP A 190 4.49 1.44 12.66
C TRP A 190 3.55 0.92 13.73
N THR A 191 3.81 1.23 15.00
CA THR A 191 2.97 0.85 16.14
C THR A 191 2.56 2.09 16.91
N LEU A 192 1.25 2.32 17.04
CA LEU A 192 0.70 3.42 17.82
C LEU A 192 1.13 3.28 19.29
N LYS A 193 1.63 4.36 19.87
CA LYS A 193 2.02 4.41 21.29
C LYS A 193 0.77 4.39 22.18
N ALA A 194 0.89 3.81 23.37
CA ALA A 194 -0.18 3.78 24.35
C ALA A 194 -0.69 5.21 24.67
N GLY A 195 -2.00 5.35 24.81
CA GLY A 195 -2.66 6.63 25.08
C GLY A 195 -2.80 7.56 23.88
N ARG A 196 -2.30 7.16 22.69
CA ARG A 196 -2.54 7.87 21.43
C ARG A 196 -3.75 7.30 20.69
N THR A 197 -4.23 8.02 19.69
CA THR A 197 -5.41 7.65 18.92
C THR A 197 -5.18 7.95 17.44
N VAL A 198 -5.56 7.04 16.56
CA VAL A 198 -5.67 7.33 15.13
C VAL A 198 -7.07 7.92 14.87
N PRO A 199 -7.19 9.16 14.38
CA PRO A 199 -8.49 9.75 14.10
C PRO A 199 -9.20 9.05 12.94
N ALA A 200 -10.54 9.14 12.91
CA ALA A 200 -11.29 8.76 11.72
C ALA A 200 -10.83 9.56 10.50
N GLY A 201 -10.75 8.91 9.34
CA GLY A 201 -10.23 9.52 8.12
C GLY A 201 -9.31 8.59 7.34
N ARG A 202 -8.70 9.18 6.30
CA ARG A 202 -7.72 8.53 5.42
C ARG A 202 -6.31 8.84 5.90
N HIS A 203 -5.50 7.81 6.05
CA HIS A 203 -4.10 7.90 6.46
C HIS A 203 -3.22 7.09 5.51
N VAL A 204 -1.99 7.54 5.31
CA VAL A 204 -1.00 6.84 4.47
C VAL A 204 0.26 6.57 5.27
N PHE A 205 0.83 5.38 5.07
CA PHE A 205 2.12 4.94 5.58
C PHE A 205 2.99 4.52 4.41
N ALA A 206 4.19 5.06 4.32
CA ALA A 206 5.08 4.86 3.17
C ALA A 206 6.44 4.32 3.60
N GLY A 207 6.86 3.22 2.96
CA GLY A 207 8.24 2.71 3.04
C GLY A 207 8.97 3.04 1.75
N GLN A 208 10.19 3.58 1.86
CA GLN A 208 11.01 4.03 0.74
C GLN A 208 12.28 3.19 0.68
N TYR A 209 12.62 2.64 -0.47
CA TYR A 209 13.77 1.75 -0.62
C TYR A 209 14.45 1.88 -1.98
N ASN A 210 15.75 1.63 -2.01
CA ASN A 210 16.47 1.40 -3.26
C ASN A 210 16.14 0.01 -3.80
N HIS A 211 16.37 -0.23 -5.09
CA HIS A 211 16.33 -1.55 -5.71
C HIS A 211 17.33 -1.62 -6.87
N ALA A 212 17.56 -2.83 -7.42
CA ALA A 212 18.33 -3.02 -8.62
C ALA A 212 17.73 -2.22 -9.79
N GLU A 213 18.58 -1.79 -10.70
CA GLU A 213 18.18 -0.99 -11.86
C GLU A 213 17.04 -1.62 -12.67
N GLY A 214 16.01 -0.82 -12.97
CA GLY A 214 14.88 -1.20 -13.82
C GLY A 214 13.51 -1.04 -13.14
N GLY A 215 12.49 -1.67 -13.73
CA GLY A 215 11.17 -1.74 -13.10
C GLY A 215 11.18 -2.80 -11.99
N ARG A 216 10.95 -2.38 -10.75
CA ARG A 216 10.76 -3.32 -9.63
C ARG A 216 9.40 -4.01 -9.77
N ASP A 217 9.40 -5.34 -9.73
CA ASP A 217 8.19 -6.14 -9.57
C ASP A 217 7.79 -6.20 -8.09
N ALA A 218 6.63 -5.62 -7.75
CA ALA A 218 6.13 -5.52 -6.38
C ALA A 218 5.07 -6.58 -6.03
N LYS A 219 4.77 -7.54 -6.91
CA LYS A 219 3.69 -8.53 -6.72
C LYS A 219 3.82 -9.38 -5.44
N ASP A 220 5.04 -9.52 -4.94
CA ASP A 220 5.38 -10.30 -3.74
C ASP A 220 5.44 -9.42 -2.48
N ASP A 221 5.22 -8.10 -2.61
CA ASP A 221 5.11 -7.17 -1.50
C ASP A 221 3.72 -7.29 -0.88
N VAL A 222 3.68 -7.25 0.45
CA VAL A 222 2.43 -7.42 1.20
C VAL A 222 2.38 -6.48 2.39
N TYR A 223 1.17 -6.19 2.85
CA TYR A 223 0.97 -5.44 4.08
C TYR A 223 -0.12 -6.05 4.94
N THR A 224 -0.05 -5.76 6.23
CA THR A 224 -1.12 -6.01 7.19
C THR A 224 -1.35 -4.77 8.05
N ALA A 225 -2.59 -4.51 8.42
CA ALA A 225 -2.91 -3.53 9.45
C ALA A 225 -3.87 -4.14 10.47
N THR A 226 -3.55 -3.95 11.75
CA THR A 226 -4.38 -4.36 12.88
C THR A 226 -4.80 -3.15 13.67
N ALA A 227 -6.05 -3.11 14.08
CA ALA A 227 -6.64 -2.01 14.81
C ALA A 227 -7.47 -2.50 15.98
N GLU A 228 -7.57 -1.68 17.03
CA GLU A 228 -8.53 -1.84 18.11
C GLU A 228 -9.26 -0.52 18.36
N GLY A 229 -10.54 -0.61 18.69
CA GLY A 229 -11.35 0.53 19.09
C GLY A 229 -12.78 0.12 19.47
N PRO A 230 -13.68 1.09 19.67
CA PRO A 230 -15.08 0.82 19.99
C PRO A 230 -15.78 0.01 18.89
N GLY A 231 -16.11 -1.24 19.20
CA GLY A 231 -16.77 -2.17 18.27
C GLY A 231 -15.88 -3.31 17.77
N GLY A 232 -14.64 -3.42 18.25
CA GLY A 232 -13.85 -4.64 18.17
C GLY A 232 -12.44 -4.44 17.63
N PRO A 233 -11.63 -5.51 17.66
CA PRO A 233 -10.44 -5.56 16.86
C PRO A 233 -10.82 -5.72 15.38
N TRP A 234 -10.04 -5.09 14.50
CA TRP A 234 -10.17 -5.23 13.05
C TRP A 234 -8.82 -5.56 12.45
N ARG A 235 -8.83 -6.32 11.36
CA ARG A 235 -7.62 -6.67 10.63
C ARG A 235 -7.87 -6.64 9.13
N VAL A 236 -7.04 -5.88 8.45
CA VAL A 236 -6.98 -5.84 6.98
C VAL A 236 -5.60 -6.28 6.50
N ARG A 237 -5.55 -6.84 5.30
CA ARG A 237 -4.34 -7.26 4.61
C ARG A 237 -4.51 -7.15 3.10
N GLY A 238 -3.42 -6.84 2.42
CA GLY A 238 -3.39 -6.72 0.96
C GLY A 238 -1.97 -6.90 0.40
N ALA A 239 -1.85 -6.66 -0.89
CA ALA A 239 -0.63 -6.73 -1.68
C ALA A 239 -0.49 -5.43 -2.52
N PHE A 240 0.54 -5.37 -3.36
CA PHE A 240 0.89 -4.23 -4.22
C PHE A 240 0.81 -4.55 -5.70
#